data_AF-A0A4P6JN86-F1
#
_entry.id   AF-A0A4P6JN86-F1
#
_cell.length_a   1.000
_cell.length_b   1.000
_cell.length_c   1.000
_cell.angle_alpha   90.00
_cell.angle_beta   90.00
_cell.angle_gamma   90.00
#
_symmetry.space_group_name_H-M   'P 1'
#
loop_
_entity.id
_entity.type
_entity.pdbx_description
1 polymer ?
#
loop_
_entity_poly.entity_id
_entity_poly.type
_entity_poly.pdbx_seq_one_letter_code
_entity_poly.pdbx_strand_id
1 'polypeptide(L)' 'MLTPDERERIRRAYHFDHKSIRQIAHEEQRSREAIKQALEDAPSAPILFLVLAWLLSLDPTKRG' A
#
# COMPACT_ATOMS: atom_id res chain seq x y z
N MET A 1 -16.00 0.77 -9.01
CA MET A 1 -14.75 -0.04 -9.07
C MET A 1 -13.65 0.84 -9.62
N LEU A 2 -12.47 0.84 -8.98
CA LEU A 2 -11.28 1.51 -9.51
C LEU A 2 -10.44 0.50 -10.29
N THR A 3 -9.88 0.95 -11.40
CA THR A 3 -8.85 0.23 -12.15
C THR A 3 -7.54 0.18 -11.35
N PRO A 4 -6.66 -0.80 -11.62
CA PRO A 4 -5.35 -0.87 -10.98
C PRO A 4 -4.51 0.40 -11.19
N ASP A 5 -4.58 1.02 -12.37
CA ASP A 5 -3.90 2.27 -12.66
C ASP A 5 -4.41 3.45 -11.83
N GLU A 6 -5.74 3.58 -11.67
CA GLU A 6 -6.34 4.60 -10.81
C GLU A 6 -5.90 4.41 -9.34
N ARG A 7 -5.86 3.16 -8.87
CA ARG A 7 -5.39 2.86 -7.50
C ARG A 7 -3.94 3.26 -7.30
N GLU A 8 -3.06 2.97 -8.25
CA GLU A 8 -1.65 3.33 -8.15
C GLU A 8 -1.45 4.85 -8.18
N ARG A 9 -2.23 5.58 -9.00
CA ARG A 9 -2.22 7.06 -8.98
C ARG A 9 -2.64 7.62 -7.63
N ILE A 10 -3.75 7.13 -7.08
CA ILE A 10 -4.25 7.53 -5.75
C ILE A 10 -3.24 7.20 -4.66
N ARG A 11 -2.65 6.01 -4.70
CA ARG A 11 -1.62 5.56 -3.75
C ARG A 11 -0.40 6.47 -3.79
N ARG A 12 0.07 6.83 -4.99
CA ARG A 12 1.21 7.76 -5.15
C ARG A 12 0.90 9.14 -4.63
N ALA A 13 -0.25 9.69 -5.01
CA ALA A 13 -0.70 10.99 -4.53
C ALA A 13 -0.78 11.06 -2.99
N TYR A 14 -1.19 9.96 -2.33
CA TYR A 14 -1.31 9.92 -0.87
C TYR A 14 0.03 9.66 -0.16
N HIS A 15 0.80 8.67 -0.60
CA HIS A 15 2.01 8.24 0.10
C HIS A 15 3.28 9.00 -0.27
N PHE A 16 3.40 9.47 -1.53
CA PHE A 16 4.59 10.15 -2.04
C PHE A 16 4.38 11.66 -2.12
N ASP A 17 3.24 12.11 -2.66
CA ASP A 17 2.96 13.54 -2.78
C ASP A 17 2.30 14.13 -1.51
N HIS A 18 1.99 13.28 -0.52
CA HIS A 18 1.35 13.64 0.75
C HIS A 18 0.06 14.46 0.61
N LYS A 19 -0.66 14.31 -0.51
CA LYS A 19 -1.92 15.00 -0.74
C LYS A 19 -3.00 14.47 0.20
N SER A 20 -3.86 15.36 0.67
CA SER A 20 -5.00 14.95 1.50
C SER A 20 -6.03 14.17 0.69
N ILE A 21 -6.77 13.27 1.35
CA ILE A 21 -7.87 12.51 0.72
C ILE A 21 -8.87 13.43 0.01
N ARG A 22 -9.13 14.63 0.55
CA ARG A 22 -10.04 15.60 -0.07
C ARG A 22 -9.50 16.14 -1.38
N GLN A 23 -8.21 16.45 -1.42
CA GLN A 23 -7.56 16.97 -2.62
C GLN A 23 -7.51 15.88 -3.70
N ILE A 24 -7.14 14.66 -3.33
CA ILE A 24 -7.13 13.51 -4.25
C ILE A 24 -8.53 13.22 -4.78
N ALA A 25 -9.56 13.25 -3.93
CA ALA A 25 -10.95 13.06 -4.34
C ALA A 25 -11.42 14.10 -5.37
N HIS A 26 -10.96 15.36 -5.22
CA HIS A 26 -11.28 16.42 -6.16
C HIS A 26 -10.52 16.26 -7.48
N GLU A 27 -9.23 15.94 -7.44
CA GLU A 27 -8.39 15.74 -8.63
C GLU A 27 -8.83 14.51 -9.45
N GLU A 28 -9.11 13.38 -8.78
CA GLU A 28 -9.52 12.13 -9.42
C GLU A 28 -11.04 12.04 -9.68
N GLN A 29 -11.81 13.06 -9.29
CA GLN A 29 -13.28 13.11 -9.39
C GLN A 29 -13.97 11.87 -8.79
N ARG A 30 -13.43 11.36 -7.68
CA ARG A 30 -13.95 10.18 -6.97
C ARG A 30 -14.49 10.54 -5.59
N SER A 31 -15.41 9.73 -5.08
CA SER A 31 -15.89 9.90 -3.71
C SER A 31 -14.76 9.62 -2.72
N ARG A 32 -14.87 10.20 -1.52
CA ARG A 32 -13.88 9.98 -0.46
C ARG A 32 -13.84 8.51 -0.03
N GLU A 33 -14.95 7.77 -0.09
CA GLU A 33 -14.94 6.34 0.20
C GLU A 33 -14.14 5.56 -0.84
N ALA A 34 -14.28 5.89 -2.13
CA ALA A 34 -13.52 5.24 -3.19
C ALA A 34 -12.01 5.44 -3.03
N ILE A 35 -11.58 6.63 -2.62
CA ILE A 35 -10.17 6.91 -2.29
C ILE A 35 -9.70 6.07 -1.10
N LYS A 36 -10.49 6.00 -0.02
CA LYS A 36 -10.14 5.16 1.15
C LYS A 36 -10.01 3.69 0.78
N GLN A 37 -10.96 3.17 0.01
CA GLN A 37 -10.93 1.79 -0.46
C GLN A 37 -9.68 1.52 -1.32
N ALA A 38 -9.28 2.46 -2.18
CA ALA A 38 -8.05 2.34 -2.96
C ALA A 38 -6.77 2.28 -2.10
N LEU A 39 -6.77 2.94 -0.94
CA LEU A 39 -5.64 2.93 0.00
C LEU A 39 -5.63 1.67 0.90
N GLU A 40 -6.79 1.16 1.28
CA GLU A 40 -6.93 -0.06 2.10
C GLU A 40 -6.65 -1.33 1.31
N ASP A 41 -7.06 -1.37 0.04
CA ASP A 41 -6.92 -2.51 -0.86
C ASP A 41 -5.51 -2.59 -1.50
N ALA A 42 -4.62 -1.68 -1.10
CA ALA A 42 -3.21 -1.81 -1.36
C ALA A 42 -2.69 -3.00 -0.56
N PRO A 43 -2.03 -4.00 -1.19
CA PRO A 43 -1.37 -5.05 -0.43
C PRO A 43 -0.36 -4.34 0.46
N SER A 44 -0.60 -4.38 1.77
CA SER A 44 0.46 -4.14 2.73
C SER A 44 1.53 -5.18 2.38
N ALA A 45 2.58 -4.75 1.67
CA ALA A 45 3.70 -5.62 1.38
C ALA A 45 4.13 -6.16 2.74
N PRO A 46 4.02 -7.47 2.95
CA PRO A 46 3.59 -7.92 4.26
C PRO A 46 4.77 -7.74 5.19
N ILE A 47 4.53 -7.11 6.33
CA ILE A 47 5.39 -7.34 7.49
C ILE A 47 5.60 -8.85 7.64
N LEU A 48 4.60 -9.67 7.29
CA LEU A 48 4.71 -11.12 7.11
C LEU A 48 5.83 -11.58 6.16
N PHE A 49 6.08 -10.95 5.01
CA PHE A 49 7.15 -11.35 4.08
C PHE A 49 8.52 -10.99 4.65
N LEU A 50 8.64 -9.83 5.30
CA LEU A 50 9.87 -9.44 6.00
C LEU A 50 10.12 -10.31 7.23
N VAL A 51 9.09 -10.65 7.99
CA VAL A 51 9.15 -11.56 9.14
C VAL A 51 9.46 -12.98 8.68
N LEU A 52 8.86 -13.47 7.59
CA LEU A 52 9.13 -14.79 7.04
C LEU A 52 10.55 -14.88 6.49
N ALA A 53 11.02 -13.85 5.77
CA ALA A 53 12.41 -13.75 5.30
C ALA A 53 13.40 -13.72 6.48
N TRP A 54 13.09 -12.96 7.54
CA TRP A 54 13.90 -12.95 8.76
C TRP A 54 13.89 -14.32 9.46
N LEU A 55 12.73 -14.97 9.58
CA LEU A 55 12.57 -16.29 10.20
C LEU A 55 13.29 -17.40 9.42
N LEU A 56 13.24 -17.36 8.09
CA LEU A 56 13.97 -18.26 7.19
C LEU A 56 15.49 -18.01 7.20
N SER A 57 15.93 -16.81 7.57
CA SER A 57 17.36 -16.47 7.69
C SER A 57 17.98 -16.92 9.01
N LEU A 58 17.19 -17.36 9.99
CA LEU A 58 17.67 -18.09 11.17
C LEU A 58 17.94 -19.56 10.79
N ASP A 59 19.01 -19.79 10.04
CA ASP A 59 19.56 -21.13 9.85
C ASP A 59 20.07 -21.67 11.21
N PRO A 60 19.48 -22.74 11.79
CA PRO A 60 19.96 -23.31 13.06
C PRO A 60 21.30 -24.04 12.91
N THR A 61 21.84 -24.15 11.70
CA THR A 61 23.00 -24.97 11.33
C THR A 61 24.35 -24.24 11.45
N LYS A 62 24.36 -22.91 11.66
CA LYS A 62 25.57 -22.13 11.98
C LYS A 62 25.79 -21.87 13.47
N ARG A 63 25.29 -22.78 14.32
CA ARG A 63 25.85 -22.97 15.67
C ARG A 63 26.76 -24.20 15.64
N GLY A 64 27.91 -24.04 15.00
CA GLY A 64 29.03 -24.97 15.03
C GLY A 64 30.27 -24.22 15.46
#